data_AF-A0A367QLJ1-F1
#
_entry.id   AF-A0A367QLJ1-F1
#
_cell.length_a   1.000
_cell.length_b   1.000
_cell.length_c   1.000
_cell.angle_alpha   90.00
_cell.angle_beta   90.00
_cell.angle_gamma   90.00
#
_symmetry.space_group_name_H-M   'P 1'
#
loop_
_entity.id
_entity.type
_entity.pdbx_description
1 polymer ?
#
loop_
_entity_poly.entity_id
_entity_poly.type
_entity_poly.pdbx_seq_one_letter_code
_entity_poly.pdbx_strand_id
1 'polypeptide(L)'
;MNAQSINPIRLLKDSRTLVAPIYKSVLLFFIPYGILIIISLFIPNNFSLLLGFVYGLSIQIISRFSAFFYVYQHLISCDTTIYNSVKFVIGKYLQILLSYVLINLITFPAFLLLIFPGIYVSNCLAFAPYAIVIENCSAADGIKRSWQLVKRKWWSVFWALLILSILVSIPIILISFIVANAFGVSGWHLFLGMSTSLYANIIYSLLIGGFILISNPIFIAYELLLYMNLRALISGEENMLIGIE
;
A
#
# COMPACT_ATOMS: atom_id res chain seq x y z
N MET A 1 4.48 9.84 23.33
CA MET A 1 5.29 8.60 23.18
C MET A 1 6.73 9.04 22.91
N ASN A 2 7.69 8.72 23.78
CA ASN A 2 9.11 9.06 23.59
C ASN A 2 9.57 8.71 22.18
N ALA A 3 10.23 9.65 21.49
CA ALA A 3 10.91 9.53 20.19
C ALA A 3 12.03 8.46 20.11
N GLN A 4 11.85 7.30 20.73
CA GLN A 4 12.78 6.17 20.73
C GLN A 4 12.31 5.09 19.76
N SER A 5 12.96 5.06 18.59
CA SER A 5 12.92 4.01 17.57
C SER A 5 11.54 3.68 16.99
N ILE A 6 11.44 3.74 15.66
CA ILE A 6 10.29 3.18 14.95
C ILE A 6 10.27 1.67 15.26
N ASN A 7 9.36 1.23 16.14
CA ASN A 7 9.18 -0.17 16.46
C ASN A 7 8.08 -0.75 15.55
N PRO A 8 8.44 -1.61 14.57
CA PRO A 8 7.49 -2.13 13.58
C PRO A 8 6.36 -2.96 14.20
N ILE A 9 6.65 -3.69 15.27
CA ILE A 9 5.66 -4.55 15.94
C ILE A 9 4.63 -3.69 16.67
N ARG A 10 5.09 -2.62 17.34
CA ARG A 10 4.20 -1.68 18.00
C ARG A 10 3.30 -0.98 16.99
N LEU A 11 3.87 -0.50 15.87
CA LEU A 11 3.12 0.11 14.78
C LEU A 11 2.03 -0.80 14.22
N LEU A 12 2.29 -2.10 14.11
CA LEU A 12 1.29 -3.07 13.65
C LEU A 12 0.15 -3.25 14.66
N LYS A 13 0.45 -3.23 15.96
CA LYS A 13 -0.58 -3.30 17.01
C LYS A 13 -1.45 -2.05 16.97
N ASP A 14 -0.81 -0.88 16.87
CA ASP A 14 -1.46 0.43 16.84
C ASP A 14 -2.30 0.60 15.55
N SER A 15 -1.82 0.09 14.41
CA SER A 15 -2.59 0.12 13.16
C SER A 15 -3.84 -0.76 13.23
N ARG A 16 -3.73 -1.94 13.87
CA ARG A 16 -4.89 -2.81 14.08
C ARG A 16 -5.93 -2.15 14.98
N THR A 17 -5.52 -1.51 16.06
CA THR A 17 -6.44 -0.80 16.97
C THR A 17 -7.09 0.40 16.30
N LEU A 18 -6.34 1.15 15.49
CA LEU A 18 -6.85 2.30 14.73
C LEU A 18 -7.92 1.89 13.71
N VAL A 19 -7.70 0.78 13.00
CA VAL A 19 -8.62 0.34 11.94
C VAL A 19 -9.78 -0.47 12.49
N ALA A 20 -9.65 -1.14 13.64
CA ALA A 20 -10.70 -1.98 14.22
C ALA A 20 -12.13 -1.36 14.19
N PRO A 21 -12.37 -0.11 14.63
CA PRO A 21 -13.70 0.48 14.60
C PRO A 21 -14.21 0.77 13.19
N ILE A 22 -13.31 1.10 12.26
CA ILE A 22 -13.63 1.51 10.88
C ILE A 22 -13.35 0.41 9.84
N TYR A 23 -13.04 -0.81 10.29
CA TYR A 23 -12.52 -1.88 9.43
C TYR A 23 -13.47 -2.18 8.26
N LYS A 24 -14.78 -2.25 8.54
CA LYS A 24 -15.81 -2.49 7.52
C LYS A 24 -15.85 -1.39 6.46
N SER A 25 -15.77 -0.13 6.89
CA SER A 25 -15.75 1.03 5.99
C SER A 25 -14.51 1.04 5.11
N VAL A 26 -13.34 0.74 5.68
CA VAL A 26 -12.07 0.65 4.94
C VAL A 26 -12.09 -0.52 3.96
N LEU A 27 -12.65 -1.66 4.35
CA LEU A 27 -12.79 -2.85 3.49
C LEU A 27 -13.66 -2.58 2.25
N LEU A 28 -14.66 -1.69 2.35
CA LEU A 28 -15.53 -1.31 1.24
C LEU A 28 -14.72 -0.76 0.05
N PHE A 29 -13.66 0.01 0.30
CA PHE A 29 -12.80 0.57 -0.74
C PHE A 29 -12.09 -0.51 -1.57
N PHE A 30 -11.93 -1.72 -1.04
CA PHE A 30 -11.23 -2.82 -1.69
C PHE A 30 -12.16 -3.83 -2.35
N ILE A 31 -13.49 -3.68 -2.22
CA ILE A 31 -14.45 -4.54 -2.94
C ILE A 31 -14.22 -4.58 -4.46
N PRO A 32 -13.90 -3.46 -5.15
CA PRO A 32 -13.57 -3.50 -6.57
C PRO A 32 -12.44 -4.48 -6.92
N TYR A 33 -11.49 -4.70 -6.00
CA TYR A 33 -10.42 -5.67 -6.18
C TYR A 33 -10.96 -7.11 -6.18
N GLY A 34 -11.81 -7.44 -5.21
CA GLY A 34 -12.46 -8.75 -5.13
C GLY A 34 -13.32 -9.03 -6.36
N ILE A 35 -14.09 -8.04 -6.82
CA ILE A 35 -14.90 -8.15 -8.05
C ILE A 35 -14.01 -8.42 -9.26
N LEU A 36 -12.89 -7.70 -9.39
CA LEU A 36 -11.96 -7.91 -10.50
C LEU A 36 -11.38 -9.32 -10.52
N ILE A 37 -11.03 -9.87 -9.35
CA ILE A 37 -10.53 -11.25 -9.26
C ILE A 37 -11.56 -12.20 -9.83
N ILE A 38 -12.83 -12.08 -9.41
CA ILE A 38 -13.92 -12.94 -9.92
C ILE A 38 -14.08 -12.76 -11.42
N ILE A 39 -14.14 -11.52 -11.91
CA ILE A 39 -14.27 -11.23 -13.34
C ILE A 39 -13.11 -11.82 -14.15
N SER A 40 -11.88 -11.75 -13.63
CA SER A 40 -10.68 -12.26 -14.30
C SER A 40 -10.71 -13.77 -14.52
N LEU A 41 -11.52 -14.53 -13.77
CA LEU A 41 -11.69 -15.98 -13.94
C LEU A 41 -12.47 -16.34 -15.22
N PHE A 42 -13.31 -15.42 -15.70
CA PHE A 42 -14.21 -15.65 -16.85
C PHE A 42 -13.70 -15.01 -18.14
N ILE A 43 -12.65 -14.19 -18.06
CA ILE A 43 -12.10 -13.45 -19.20
C ILE A 43 -10.91 -14.21 -19.80
N PRO A 44 -10.81 -14.32 -21.14
CA PRO A 44 -9.64 -14.92 -21.78
C PRO A 44 -8.33 -14.22 -21.37
N ASN A 45 -7.26 -14.98 -21.19
CA ASN A 45 -5.95 -14.47 -20.73
C ASN A 45 -5.45 -13.25 -21.51
N ASN A 46 -5.74 -13.15 -22.81
CA ASN A 46 -5.33 -12.01 -23.65
C ASN A 46 -5.94 -10.66 -23.20
N PHE A 47 -7.15 -10.69 -22.64
CA PHE A 47 -7.83 -9.48 -22.11
C PHE A 47 -7.52 -9.23 -20.63
N SER A 48 -7.08 -10.26 -19.89
CA SER A 48 -6.76 -10.15 -18.46
C SER A 48 -5.66 -9.13 -18.18
N LEU A 49 -4.63 -9.05 -19.04
CA LEU A 49 -3.52 -8.11 -18.91
C LEU A 49 -3.99 -6.66 -19.06
N LEU A 50 -4.78 -6.36 -20.10
CA LEU A 50 -5.32 -5.02 -20.33
C LEU A 50 -6.23 -4.60 -19.18
N LEU A 51 -7.10 -5.50 -18.73
CA LEU A 51 -8.01 -5.24 -17.62
C LEU A 51 -7.26 -5.02 -16.30
N GLY A 52 -6.24 -5.84 -16.02
CA GLY A 52 -5.35 -5.67 -14.88
C GLY A 52 -4.58 -4.33 -14.93
N PHE A 53 -4.13 -3.93 -16.11
CA PHE A 53 -3.45 -2.64 -16.31
C PHE A 53 -4.37 -1.44 -16.07
N VAL A 54 -5.57 -1.44 -16.68
CA VAL A 54 -6.57 -0.38 -16.49
C VAL A 54 -6.98 -0.29 -15.02
N TYR A 55 -7.20 -1.43 -14.38
CA TYR A 55 -7.51 -1.48 -12.96
C TYR A 55 -6.36 -0.94 -12.10
N GLY A 56 -5.12 -1.37 -12.37
CA GLY A 56 -3.94 -0.97 -11.61
C GLY A 56 -3.66 0.53 -11.69
N LEU A 57 -3.83 1.14 -12.86
CA LEU A 57 -3.63 2.58 -13.03
C LEU A 57 -4.78 3.43 -12.49
N SER A 58 -6.02 2.93 -12.55
CA SER A 58 -7.20 3.76 -12.23
C SER A 58 -7.80 3.38 -10.89
N ILE A 59 -8.46 2.23 -10.84
CA ILE A 59 -9.31 1.84 -9.72
C ILE A 59 -8.46 1.53 -8.48
N GLN A 60 -7.34 0.84 -8.64
CA GLN A 60 -6.47 0.48 -7.53
C GLN A 60 -5.88 1.72 -6.84
N ILE A 61 -5.41 2.70 -7.61
CA ILE A 61 -4.89 3.96 -7.08
C ILE A 61 -5.99 4.69 -6.32
N ILE A 62 -7.16 4.89 -6.94
CA ILE A 62 -8.28 5.61 -6.31
C ILE A 62 -8.70 4.90 -5.02
N SER A 63 -8.93 3.59 -5.05
CA SER A 63 -9.33 2.80 -3.88
C SER A 63 -8.30 2.89 -2.75
N ARG A 64 -7.01 2.70 -3.05
CA ARG A 64 -5.95 2.70 -2.04
C ARG A 64 -5.78 4.07 -1.38
N PHE A 65 -5.73 5.15 -2.16
CA PHE A 65 -5.56 6.49 -1.59
C PHE A 65 -6.82 7.04 -0.95
N SER A 66 -8.01 6.65 -1.41
CA SER A 66 -9.27 7.02 -0.76
C SER A 66 -9.39 6.36 0.61
N ALA A 67 -9.03 5.07 0.71
CA ALA A 67 -8.95 4.37 1.98
C ALA A 67 -7.92 5.02 2.91
N PHE A 68 -6.73 5.35 2.39
CA PHE A 68 -5.71 6.07 3.16
C PHE A 68 -6.21 7.41 3.70
N PHE A 69 -6.83 8.23 2.85
CA PHE A 69 -7.36 9.52 3.26
C PHE A 69 -8.50 9.38 4.27
N TYR A 70 -9.36 8.39 4.11
CA TYR A 70 -10.43 8.09 5.07
C TYR A 70 -9.88 7.73 6.46
N VAL A 71 -8.85 6.86 6.54
CA VAL A 71 -8.20 6.51 7.81
C VAL A 71 -7.51 7.74 8.42
N TYR A 72 -6.88 8.59 7.61
CA TYR A 72 -6.28 9.85 8.06
C TYR A 72 -7.32 10.81 8.67
N GLN A 73 -8.47 10.97 8.01
CA GLN A 73 -9.51 11.85 8.52
C GLN A 73 -10.16 11.31 9.80
N HIS A 74 -10.30 9.98 9.92
CA HIS A 74 -10.73 9.33 11.16
C HIS A 74 -9.74 9.58 12.31
N LEU A 75 -8.44 9.51 12.03
CA LEU A 75 -7.38 9.78 13.01
C LEU A 75 -7.41 11.24 13.51
N ILE A 76 -7.85 12.18 12.69
CA ILE A 76 -8.01 13.61 13.06
C ILE A 76 -9.44 13.90 13.57
N SER A 77 -10.25 12.87 13.82
CA SER A 77 -11.62 12.98 14.34
C SER A 77 -12.52 13.92 13.52
N CYS A 78 -12.29 14.01 12.21
CA CYS A 78 -13.16 14.76 11.31
C CYS A 78 -14.37 13.91 10.89
N ASP A 79 -15.56 14.50 10.83
CA ASP A 79 -16.76 13.84 10.30
C ASP A 79 -16.56 13.51 8.82
N THR A 80 -16.47 12.22 8.51
CA THR A 80 -16.18 11.80 7.14
C THR A 80 -17.12 10.75 6.59
N THR A 81 -17.60 11.05 5.40
CA THR A 81 -18.36 10.14 4.56
C THR A 81 -17.41 9.56 3.52
N ILE A 82 -17.52 8.26 3.25
CA ILE A 82 -16.77 7.54 2.20
C ILE A 82 -16.77 8.32 0.87
N TYR A 83 -17.92 8.91 0.52
CA TYR A 83 -18.09 9.72 -0.67
C TYR A 83 -17.12 10.92 -0.74
N ASN A 84 -16.94 11.65 0.37
CA ASN A 84 -16.08 12.83 0.38
C ASN A 84 -14.61 12.45 0.20
N SER A 85 -14.19 11.32 0.79
CA SER A 85 -12.83 10.83 0.65
C SER A 85 -12.54 10.38 -0.79
N VAL A 86 -13.48 9.66 -1.43
CA VAL A 86 -13.36 9.29 -2.84
C VAL A 86 -13.33 10.53 -3.74
N LYS A 87 -14.27 11.46 -3.55
CA LYS A 87 -14.38 12.68 -4.36
C LYS A 87 -13.09 13.52 -4.29
N PHE A 88 -12.52 13.65 -3.10
CA PHE A 88 -11.27 14.37 -2.89
C PHE A 88 -10.10 13.73 -3.68
N VAL A 89 -9.97 12.40 -3.61
CA VAL A 89 -8.90 11.68 -4.31
C VAL A 89 -9.09 11.69 -5.82
N ILE A 90 -10.33 11.56 -6.32
CA ILE A 90 -10.62 11.71 -7.75
C ILE A 90 -10.20 13.08 -8.26
N GLY A 91 -10.48 14.16 -7.51
CA GLY A 91 -10.04 15.51 -7.85
C GLY A 91 -8.51 15.65 -7.93
N LYS A 92 -7.76 14.81 -7.21
CA LYS A 92 -6.29 14.78 -7.20
C LYS A 92 -5.69 13.65 -8.04
N TYR A 93 -6.50 12.88 -8.74
CA TYR A 93 -6.06 11.67 -9.41
C TYR A 93 -4.89 11.93 -10.36
N LEU A 94 -4.95 13.02 -11.13
CA LEU A 94 -3.86 13.42 -12.04
C LEU A 94 -2.55 13.72 -11.30
N GLN A 95 -2.60 14.41 -10.15
CA GLN A 95 -1.39 14.71 -9.37
C GLN A 95 -0.78 13.44 -8.77
N ILE A 96 -1.63 12.53 -8.27
CA ILE A 96 -1.20 11.24 -7.76
C ILE A 96 -0.58 10.42 -8.90
N LEU A 97 -1.25 10.31 -10.04
CA LEU A 97 -0.77 9.57 -11.20
C LEU A 97 0.55 10.13 -11.74
N LEU A 98 0.68 11.46 -11.86
CA LEU A 98 1.93 12.12 -12.22
C LEU A 98 3.05 11.82 -11.21
N SER A 99 2.73 11.80 -9.92
CA SER A 99 3.72 11.41 -8.89
C SER A 99 4.20 9.98 -9.09
N TYR A 100 3.31 9.03 -9.42
CA TYR A 100 3.69 7.66 -9.72
C TYR A 100 4.61 7.57 -10.94
N VAL A 101 4.30 8.29 -12.01
CA VAL A 101 5.14 8.33 -13.22
C VAL A 101 6.53 8.89 -12.88
N LEU A 102 6.59 10.00 -12.14
CA LEU A 102 7.86 10.61 -11.72
C LEU A 102 8.67 9.69 -10.81
N ILE A 103 8.04 9.04 -9.83
CA ILE A 103 8.72 8.11 -8.91
C ILE A 103 9.32 6.95 -9.70
N ASN A 104 8.56 6.36 -10.64
CA ASN A 104 9.07 5.27 -11.48
C ASN A 104 10.21 5.76 -12.38
N LEU A 105 10.10 6.96 -12.97
CA LEU A 105 11.13 7.54 -13.83
C LEU A 105 12.44 7.83 -13.08
N ILE A 106 12.37 8.14 -11.78
CA ILE A 106 13.55 8.35 -10.92
C ILE A 106 14.10 7.00 -10.40
N THR A 107 13.21 6.08 -10.02
CA THR A 107 13.57 4.82 -9.37
C THR A 107 14.13 3.79 -10.35
N PHE A 108 13.58 3.72 -11.56
CA PHE A 108 14.03 2.80 -12.61
C PHE A 108 15.53 2.97 -12.98
N PRO A 109 16.03 4.18 -13.32
CA PRO A 109 17.45 4.36 -13.59
C PRO A 109 18.31 4.16 -12.35
N ALA A 110 17.80 4.44 -11.14
CA ALA A 110 18.53 4.16 -9.90
C ALA A 110 18.80 2.65 -9.73
N PHE A 111 17.80 1.80 -10.00
CA PHE A 111 17.98 0.34 -10.01
C PHE A 111 18.86 -0.15 -11.16
N LEU A 112 18.78 0.50 -12.33
CA LEU A 112 19.61 0.14 -13.49
C LEU A 112 21.10 0.41 -13.24
N LEU A 113 21.42 1.48 -12.51
CA LEU A 113 22.79 1.81 -12.11
C LEU A 113 23.32 0.83 -11.06
N LEU A 114 22.58 0.60 -9.96
CA LEU A 114 22.88 -0.41 -8.95
C LEU A 114 21.63 -0.72 -8.08
N ILE A 115 21.57 -1.92 -7.52
CA ILE A 115 20.45 -2.35 -6.64
C ILE A 115 20.36 -1.48 -5.36
N PHE A 116 21.49 -1.21 -4.71
CA PHE A 116 21.54 -0.42 -3.47
C PHE A 116 20.97 1.01 -3.61
N PRO A 117 21.40 1.85 -4.57
CA PRO A 117 20.79 3.16 -4.77
C PRO A 117 19.34 3.07 -5.21
N GLY A 118 18.94 2.04 -5.96
CA GLY A 118 17.53 1.78 -6.27
C GLY A 118 16.66 1.61 -5.02
N ILE A 119 17.08 0.74 -4.08
CA ILE A 119 16.38 0.54 -2.80
C ILE A 119 16.38 1.83 -1.98
N TYR A 120 17.50 2.55 -1.96
CA TYR A 120 17.60 3.81 -1.22
C TYR A 120 16.57 4.85 -1.71
N VAL A 121 16.54 5.08 -3.03
CA VAL A 121 15.64 6.03 -3.69
C VAL A 121 14.19 5.60 -3.53
N SER A 122 13.88 4.31 -3.72
CA SER A 122 12.52 3.79 -3.58
C SER A 122 11.93 4.06 -2.19
N ASN A 123 12.69 3.79 -1.12
CA ASN A 123 12.24 4.07 0.24
C ASN A 123 12.07 5.58 0.49
N CYS A 124 12.97 6.41 -0.06
CA CYS A 124 12.87 7.86 0.05
C CYS A 124 11.64 8.44 -0.66
N LEU A 125 11.13 7.75 -1.68
CA LEU A 125 9.98 8.17 -2.48
C LEU A 125 8.68 7.45 -2.12
N ALA A 126 8.73 6.41 -1.28
CA ALA A 126 7.57 5.63 -0.88
C ALA A 126 6.45 6.50 -0.30
N PHE A 127 6.79 7.59 0.40
CA PHE A 127 5.81 8.45 1.07
C PHE A 127 5.32 9.65 0.24
N ALA A 128 5.80 9.82 -1.00
CA ALA A 128 5.44 10.95 -1.85
C ALA A 128 3.93 11.07 -2.14
N PRO A 129 3.20 10.01 -2.53
CA PRO A 129 1.77 10.15 -2.80
C PRO A 129 0.96 10.45 -1.53
N TYR A 130 1.43 10.02 -0.36
CA TYR A 130 0.79 10.33 0.92
C TYR A 130 0.95 11.80 1.30
N ALA A 131 2.12 12.39 1.03
CA ALA A 131 2.34 13.83 1.20
C ALA A 131 1.41 14.66 0.31
N ILE A 132 1.18 14.25 -0.95
CA ILE A 132 0.25 14.94 -1.88
C ILE A 132 -1.19 14.93 -1.36
N VAL A 133 -1.62 13.79 -0.83
CA VAL A 133 -2.98 13.61 -0.31
C VAL A 133 -3.18 14.43 0.97
N ILE A 134 -2.25 14.34 1.93
CA ILE A 134 -2.35 14.98 3.25
C ILE A 134 -2.01 16.47 3.22
N GLU A 135 -0.89 16.84 2.61
CA GLU A 135 -0.37 18.22 2.62
C GLU A 135 -0.87 19.05 1.43
N ASN A 136 -1.70 18.47 0.56
CA ASN A 136 -2.29 19.16 -0.60
C ASN A 136 -1.27 19.85 -1.52
N CYS A 137 -0.11 19.21 -1.69
CA CYS A 137 1.00 19.74 -2.47
C CYS A 137 1.06 19.16 -3.89
N SER A 138 1.85 19.80 -4.77
CA SER A 138 2.06 19.33 -6.14
C SER A 138 2.85 18.01 -6.17
N ALA A 139 2.83 17.30 -7.30
CA ALA A 139 3.58 16.05 -7.45
C ALA A 139 5.09 16.19 -7.16
N ALA A 140 5.70 17.27 -7.62
CA ALA A 140 7.12 17.55 -7.40
C ALA A 140 7.40 17.91 -5.93
N ASP A 141 6.51 18.68 -5.29
CA ASP A 141 6.67 19.06 -3.89
C ASP A 141 6.46 17.87 -2.96
N GLY A 142 5.52 16.98 -3.27
CA GLY A 142 5.31 15.71 -2.55
C GLY A 142 6.56 14.81 -2.60
N ILE A 143 7.23 14.74 -3.75
CA ILE A 143 8.49 14.01 -3.90
C ILE A 143 9.60 14.63 -3.04
N LYS A 144 9.79 15.96 -3.12
CA LYS A 144 10.79 16.66 -2.29
C LYS A 144 10.51 16.47 -0.80
N ARG A 145 9.24 16.53 -0.42
CA ARG A 145 8.78 16.33 0.95
C ARG A 145 9.10 14.93 1.45
N SER A 146 8.70 13.89 0.71
CA SER A 146 9.02 12.50 1.05
C SER A 146 10.52 12.27 1.21
N TRP A 147 11.32 12.85 0.30
CA TRP A 147 12.78 12.75 0.38
C TRP A 147 13.33 13.38 1.68
N GLN A 148 12.84 14.56 2.05
CA GLN A 148 13.23 15.23 3.29
C GLN A 148 12.82 14.43 4.53
N LEU A 149 11.65 13.77 4.48
CA LEU A 149 11.13 12.93 5.56
C LEU A 149 12.01 11.71 5.83
N VAL A 150 12.42 11.01 4.76
CA VAL A 150 13.08 9.70 4.90
C VAL A 150 14.60 9.82 5.03
N LYS A 151 15.26 10.78 4.35
CA LYS A 151 16.74 10.82 4.24
C LYS A 151 17.49 10.75 5.58
N ARG A 152 16.94 11.33 6.64
CA ARG A 152 17.59 11.37 7.97
C ARG A 152 17.39 10.08 8.78
N LYS A 153 16.36 9.30 8.48
CA LYS A 153 15.96 8.09 9.21
C LYS A 153 15.77 6.89 8.29
N TRP A 154 16.48 6.89 7.16
CA TRP A 154 16.31 5.92 6.08
C TRP A 154 16.39 4.48 6.57
N TRP A 155 17.35 4.16 7.44
CA TRP A 155 17.50 2.83 8.02
C TRP A 155 16.27 2.36 8.82
N SER A 156 15.67 3.26 9.61
CA SER A 156 14.46 2.92 10.38
C SER A 156 13.26 2.72 9.46
N VAL A 157 13.14 3.52 8.41
CA VAL A 157 12.10 3.37 7.37
C VAL A 157 12.28 2.07 6.61
N PHE A 158 13.51 1.77 6.19
CA PHE A 158 13.85 0.54 5.48
C PHE A 158 13.45 -0.69 6.29
N TRP A 159 13.83 -0.77 7.57
CA TRP A 159 13.44 -1.91 8.41
C TRP A 159 11.92 -2.00 8.60
N ALA A 160 11.24 -0.86 8.79
CA ALA A 160 9.80 -0.83 8.96
C ALA A 160 9.05 -1.32 7.71
N LEU A 161 9.49 -0.92 6.52
CA LEU A 161 8.93 -1.36 5.25
C LEU A 161 9.32 -2.81 4.93
N LEU A 162 10.56 -3.22 5.24
CA LEU A 162 11.03 -4.58 5.03
C LEU A 162 10.24 -5.58 5.88
N ILE A 163 10.00 -5.28 7.16
CA ILE A 163 9.19 -6.13 8.04
C ILE A 163 7.76 -6.21 7.52
N LEU A 164 7.19 -5.09 7.08
CA LEU A 164 5.86 -5.08 6.46
C LEU A 164 5.82 -5.97 5.20
N SER A 165 6.82 -5.85 4.32
CA SER A 165 6.93 -6.69 3.12
C SER A 165 7.07 -8.17 3.43
N ILE A 166 7.82 -8.53 4.49
CA ILE A 166 7.96 -9.92 4.95
C ILE A 166 6.62 -10.45 5.47
N LEU A 167 5.89 -9.66 6.26
CA LEU A 167 4.57 -10.03 6.79
C LEU A 167 3.55 -10.32 5.68
N VAL A 168 3.66 -9.66 4.53
CA VAL A 168 2.77 -9.88 3.38
C VAL A 168 3.26 -11.04 2.51
N SER A 169 4.56 -11.08 2.23
CA SER A 169 5.13 -12.02 1.26
C SER A 169 5.19 -13.46 1.78
N ILE A 170 5.48 -13.68 3.07
CA ILE A 170 5.54 -15.05 3.63
C ILE A 170 4.20 -15.78 3.47
N PRO A 171 3.04 -15.23 3.90
CA PRO A 171 1.75 -15.88 3.68
C PRO A 171 1.45 -16.15 2.21
N ILE A 172 1.76 -15.19 1.31
CA ILE A 172 1.56 -15.36 -0.13
C ILE A 172 2.38 -16.54 -0.64
N ILE A 173 3.67 -16.60 -0.31
CA ILE A 173 4.56 -17.71 -0.71
C ILE A 173 4.01 -19.04 -0.16
N LEU A 174 3.64 -19.09 1.12
CA LEU A 174 3.07 -20.30 1.73
C LEU A 174 1.81 -20.77 1.00
N ILE A 175 0.89 -19.85 0.68
CA ILE A 175 -0.31 -20.16 -0.11
C ILE A 175 0.09 -20.70 -1.50
N SER A 176 1.06 -20.07 -2.19
CA SER A 176 1.56 -20.55 -3.48
C SER A 176 2.05 -22.00 -3.38
N PHE A 177 2.85 -22.34 -2.36
CA PHE A 177 3.37 -23.68 -2.18
C PHE A 177 2.29 -24.69 -1.78
N ILE A 178 1.34 -24.34 -0.92
CA ILE A 178 0.24 -25.22 -0.52
C ILE A 178 -0.63 -25.58 -1.73
N VAL A 179 -1.06 -24.59 -2.50
CA VAL A 179 -1.87 -24.81 -3.70
C VAL A 179 -1.07 -25.62 -4.72
N ALA A 180 0.20 -25.30 -4.91
CA ALA A 180 1.03 -26.00 -5.88
C ALA A 180 1.15 -27.50 -5.59
N ASN A 181 1.38 -27.88 -4.34
CA ASN A 181 1.43 -29.27 -3.92
C ASN A 181 0.08 -29.98 -4.13
N ALA A 182 -1.05 -29.30 -3.86
CA ALA A 182 -2.38 -29.88 -4.03
C ALA A 182 -2.72 -30.20 -5.50
N PHE A 183 -2.15 -29.45 -6.45
CA PHE A 183 -2.44 -29.59 -7.88
C PHE A 183 -1.28 -30.18 -8.70
N GLY A 184 -0.22 -30.65 -8.05
CA GLY A 184 0.95 -31.24 -8.73
C GLY A 184 1.72 -30.27 -9.62
N VAL A 185 1.72 -28.98 -9.29
CA VAL A 185 2.47 -27.93 -10.00
C VAL A 185 3.61 -27.40 -9.12
N SER A 186 4.54 -26.63 -9.69
CA SER A 186 5.62 -26.02 -8.91
C SER A 186 5.13 -24.75 -8.19
N GLY A 187 5.42 -24.62 -6.89
CA GLY A 187 5.11 -23.42 -6.07
C GLY A 187 5.59 -22.11 -6.71
N TRP A 188 6.80 -22.15 -7.30
CA TRP A 188 7.36 -20.99 -8.00
C TRP A 188 6.57 -20.58 -9.25
N HIS A 189 5.90 -21.50 -9.94
CA HIS A 189 5.12 -21.15 -11.12
C HIS A 189 3.88 -20.34 -10.70
N LEU A 190 3.21 -20.72 -9.61
CA LEU A 190 2.08 -19.93 -9.06
C LEU A 190 2.56 -18.59 -8.49
N PHE A 191 3.65 -18.60 -7.70
CA PHE A 191 4.20 -17.37 -7.11
C PHE A 191 4.59 -16.33 -8.16
N LEU A 192 5.24 -16.76 -9.25
CA LEU A 192 5.71 -15.89 -10.32
C LEU A 192 4.64 -15.62 -11.39
N GLY A 193 3.43 -16.17 -11.25
CA GLY A 193 2.36 -16.00 -12.24
C GLY A 193 2.65 -16.64 -13.60
N MET A 194 3.45 -17.69 -13.63
CA MET A 194 3.73 -18.48 -14.83
C MET A 194 2.53 -19.35 -15.21
N SER A 195 2.50 -19.86 -16.45
CA SER A 195 1.43 -20.74 -16.90
C SER A 195 1.38 -22.03 -16.06
N THR A 196 0.24 -22.32 -15.46
CA THR A 196 -0.07 -23.56 -14.74
C THR A 196 -1.44 -24.11 -15.15
N SER A 197 -1.89 -25.17 -14.51
CA SER A 197 -3.27 -25.65 -14.68
C SER A 197 -4.29 -24.56 -14.30
N LEU A 198 -5.41 -24.54 -15.03
CA LEU A 198 -6.52 -23.60 -14.81
C LEU A 198 -7.01 -23.65 -13.36
N TYR A 199 -7.23 -24.87 -12.84
CA TYR A 199 -7.75 -25.08 -11.50
C TYR A 199 -6.81 -24.55 -10.41
N ALA A 200 -5.50 -24.78 -10.53
CA ALA A 200 -4.53 -24.24 -9.59
C ALA A 200 -4.56 -22.70 -9.56
N ASN A 201 -4.63 -22.05 -10.74
CA ASN A 201 -4.70 -20.60 -10.85
C ASN A 201 -5.99 -20.01 -10.23
N ILE A 202 -7.13 -20.66 -10.44
CA ILE A 202 -8.40 -20.22 -9.85
C ILE A 202 -8.33 -20.27 -8.33
N ILE A 203 -7.91 -21.40 -7.75
CA ILE A 203 -7.81 -21.54 -6.29
C ILE A 203 -6.78 -20.57 -5.71
N TYR A 204 -5.63 -20.45 -6.36
CA TYR A 204 -4.57 -19.54 -5.98
C TYR A 204 -5.04 -18.07 -5.93
N SER A 205 -5.70 -17.60 -6.99
CA SER A 205 -6.17 -16.21 -7.09
C SER A 205 -7.27 -15.88 -6.07
N LEU A 206 -8.15 -16.83 -5.75
CA LEU A 206 -9.16 -16.66 -4.69
C LEU A 206 -8.53 -16.56 -3.30
N LEU A 207 -7.57 -17.44 -2.98
CA LEU A 207 -6.90 -17.46 -1.68
C LEU A 207 -6.06 -16.20 -1.46
N ILE A 208 -5.24 -15.81 -2.45
CA ILE A 208 -4.45 -14.59 -2.37
C ILE A 208 -5.34 -13.35 -2.39
N GLY A 209 -6.33 -13.33 -3.28
CA GLY A 209 -7.27 -12.22 -3.38
C GLY A 209 -7.99 -11.96 -2.07
N GLY A 210 -8.49 -13.02 -1.44
CA GLY A 210 -9.10 -12.97 -0.11
C GLY A 210 -8.13 -12.51 0.97
N PHE A 211 -6.90 -13.05 0.98
CA PHE A 211 -5.86 -12.62 1.91
C PHE A 211 -5.56 -11.12 1.79
N ILE A 212 -5.30 -10.63 0.57
CA ILE A 212 -5.02 -9.22 0.27
C ILE A 212 -6.20 -8.32 0.67
N LEU A 213 -7.44 -8.74 0.35
CA LEU A 213 -8.64 -7.99 0.68
C LEU A 213 -8.79 -7.76 2.19
N ILE A 214 -8.47 -8.78 2.98
CA ILE A 214 -8.56 -8.75 4.45
C ILE A 214 -7.38 -7.98 5.06
N SER A 215 -6.18 -8.12 4.50
CA SER A 215 -4.96 -7.54 5.07
C SER A 215 -4.77 -6.05 4.76
N ASN A 216 -5.23 -5.60 3.59
CA ASN A 216 -5.00 -4.23 3.10
C ASN A 216 -5.42 -3.11 4.05
N PRO A 217 -6.59 -3.15 4.73
CA PRO A 217 -6.97 -2.12 5.70
C PRO A 217 -5.91 -1.89 6.78
N ILE A 218 -5.31 -2.97 7.28
CA ILE A 218 -4.29 -2.93 8.34
C ILE A 218 -2.99 -2.31 7.79
N PHE A 219 -2.62 -2.67 6.55
CA PHE A 219 -1.41 -2.15 5.91
C PHE A 219 -1.50 -0.65 5.60
N ILE A 220 -2.65 -0.16 5.15
CA ILE A 220 -2.86 1.27 4.94
C ILE A 220 -2.67 2.05 6.24
N ALA A 221 -3.23 1.58 7.35
CA ALA A 221 -3.07 2.25 8.63
C ALA A 221 -1.63 2.17 9.15
N TYR A 222 -0.93 1.07 8.90
CA TYR A 222 0.48 0.96 9.22
C TYR A 222 1.30 2.00 8.44
N GLU A 223 1.09 2.11 7.13
CA GLU A 223 1.75 3.10 6.27
C GLU A 223 1.43 4.54 6.72
N LEU A 224 0.19 4.79 7.11
CA LEU A 224 -0.25 6.08 7.66
C LEU A 224 0.46 6.43 8.97
N LEU A 225 0.45 5.51 9.95
CA LEU A 225 1.10 5.75 11.23
C LEU A 225 2.61 5.92 11.07
N LEU A 226 3.23 5.16 10.16
CA LEU A 226 4.63 5.31 9.81
C LEU A 226 4.90 6.71 9.21
N TYR A 227 4.06 7.17 8.27
CA TYR A 227 4.15 8.52 7.71
C TYR A 227 3.99 9.61 8.78
N MET A 228 2.97 9.50 9.64
CA MET A 228 2.69 10.47 10.69
C MET A 228 3.81 10.55 11.72
N ASN A 229 4.39 9.41 12.10
CA ASN A 229 5.56 9.38 12.99
C ASN A 229 6.77 10.05 12.36
N LEU A 230 7.05 9.81 11.08
CA LEU A 230 8.14 10.49 10.37
C LEU A 230 7.93 12.00 10.29
N ARG A 231 6.69 12.43 10.05
CA ARG A 231 6.32 13.85 10.02
C ARG A 231 6.52 14.49 11.39
N ALA A 232 6.01 13.89 12.46
CA ALA A 232 6.11 14.41 13.84
C ALA A 232 7.56 14.58 14.30
N LEU A 233 8.43 13.63 13.94
CA LEU A 233 9.87 13.69 14.26
C LEU A 233 10.59 14.86 13.59
N ILE A 234 10.08 15.39 12.48
CA ILE A 234 10.69 16.48 11.72
C ILE A 234 10.06 17.83 12.05
N SER A 235 8.75 17.88 12.29
CA SER A 235 8.07 19.11 12.71
C SER A 235 8.30 19.45 14.19
N GLY A 236 8.77 18.49 15.01
CA GLY A 236 8.88 18.67 16.46
C GLY A 236 7.52 18.68 17.17
N GLU A 237 6.44 18.38 16.45
CA GLU A 237 5.06 18.33 16.97
C GLU A 237 4.76 16.97 17.60
N GLU A 238 5.50 16.61 18.64
CA GLU A 238 5.32 15.35 19.40
C GLU A 238 3.93 15.28 20.10
N ASN A 239 3.21 16.41 20.17
CA ASN A 239 2.02 16.61 21.00
C ASN A 239 0.66 16.62 20.27
N MET A 240 0.58 16.46 18.94
CA MET A 240 -0.72 16.51 18.24
C MET A 240 -1.45 15.15 18.10
N LEU A 241 -0.82 14.02 18.46
CA LEU A 241 -1.40 12.68 18.26
C LEU A 241 -1.87 12.01 19.55
N ILE A 242 -1.85 12.71 20.68
CA ILE A 242 -2.35 12.21 21.97
C ILE A 242 -3.81 12.64 22.11
N GLY A 243 -4.70 11.89 21.46
CA GLY A 243 -6.15 12.01 21.59
C GLY A 243 -6.83 10.64 21.57
N ILE A 244 -6.11 9.60 21.99
CA ILE A 244 -6.66 8.25 22.18
C ILE A 244 -6.26 7.84 23.60
N GLU A 245 -6.95 8.40 24.59
CA GLU A 245 -7.13 7.77 25.90
C GLU A 245 -8.35 6.84 25.86
#